data_AF-A0A3D0C9X2-F1
#
_entry.id   AF-A0A3D0C9X2-F1
#
_cell.length_a   1.000
_cell.length_b   1.000
_cell.length_c   1.000
_cell.angle_alpha   90.00
_cell.angle_beta   90.00
_cell.angle_gamma   90.00
#
_symmetry.space_group_name_H-M   'P 1'
#
loop_
_entity.id
_entity.type
_entity.pdbx_description
1 polymer ?
#
loop_
_entity_poly.entity_id
_entity_poly.type
_entity_poly.pdbx_seq_one_letter_code
_entity_poly.pdbx_strand_id
1 'polypeptide(L)' 'AKNTQVVIYCRSGRRAEVARQVLEKSGFNQLDHLSGDFNEWSSNDLPIIKVK' A
#
# COMPACT_ATOMS: atom_id res chain seq x y z
N ALA A 1 -17.86 1.82 -8.05
CA ALA A 1 -16.53 2.00 -7.45
C ALA A 1 -15.89 0.63 -7.20
N LYS A 2 -15.21 0.06 -8.20
CA LYS A 2 -14.35 -1.14 -8.10
C LYS A 2 -13.18 -1.14 -9.10
N ASN A 3 -13.23 -0.26 -10.13
CA ASN A 3 -12.16 -0.05 -11.13
C ASN A 3 -11.24 1.14 -10.80
N THR A 4 -11.01 1.42 -9.52
CA THR A 4 -10.06 2.45 -9.11
C THR A 4 -8.79 1.75 -8.66
N GLN A 5 -7.66 2.18 -9.18
CA GLN A 5 -6.35 1.68 -8.76
C GLN A 5 -6.12 2.02 -7.28
N VAL A 6 -5.84 0.99 -6.48
CA VAL A 6 -5.52 1.12 -5.07
C VAL A 6 -4.10 0.63 -4.86
N VAL A 7 -3.22 1.55 -4.44
CA VAL A 7 -1.85 1.22 -4.04
C VAL A 7 -1.83 1.04 -2.52
N ILE A 8 -1.47 -0.16 -2.09
CA ILE A 8 -1.44 -0.56 -0.68
C ILE A 8 0.00 -0.50 -0.20
N TYR A 9 0.22 -0.03 1.03
CA TYR A 9 1.51 -0.08 1.69
C TYR A 9 1.35 -0.15 3.22
N CYS A 10 2.42 -0.50 3.90
CA CYS A 10 2.53 -0.62 5.35
C CYS A 10 3.87 0.03 5.81
N ARG A 11 4.29 -0.25 7.05
CA ARG A 11 5.68 -0.06 7.49
C ARG A 11 6.64 -1.07 6.86
N SER A 12 6.25 -2.35 6.86
CA SER A 12 7.14 -3.49 6.55
C SER A 12 6.40 -4.67 5.87
N GLY A 13 5.31 -4.40 5.15
CA GLY A 13 4.64 -5.38 4.29
C GLY A 13 3.55 -6.23 4.92
N ARG A 14 3.72 -6.70 6.16
CA ARG A 14 2.75 -7.67 6.74
C ARG A 14 1.29 -7.19 6.76
N ARG A 15 1.04 -5.92 7.06
CA ARG A 15 -0.32 -5.35 7.05
C ARG A 15 -0.83 -5.05 5.64
N ALA A 16 0.08 -4.73 4.71
CA ALA A 16 -0.28 -4.48 3.31
C ALA A 16 -0.84 -5.77 2.68
N GLU A 17 -0.20 -6.92 2.95
CA GLU A 17 -0.67 -8.20 2.44
C GLU A 17 -2.06 -8.58 2.98
N VAL A 18 -2.29 -8.39 4.29
CA VAL A 18 -3.62 -8.63 4.89
C VAL A 18 -4.68 -7.71 4.26
N ALA A 19 -4.37 -6.43 4.08
CA ALA A 19 -5.28 -5.48 3.45
C ALA A 19 -5.57 -5.85 1.98
N ARG A 20 -4.56 -6.29 1.23
CA ARG A 20 -4.69 -6.79 -0.15
C ARG A 20 -5.71 -7.93 -0.22
N GLN A 21 -5.57 -8.94 0.63
CA GLN A 21 -6.49 -10.08 0.67
C GLN A 21 -7.93 -9.68 1.02
N VAL A 22 -8.11 -8.72 1.92
CA VAL A 22 -9.45 -8.21 2.29
C VAL A 22 -10.09 -7.45 1.11
N LEU A 23 -9.30 -6.64 0.40
CA LEU A 23 -9.78 -5.87 -0.76
C LEU A 23 -10.08 -6.79 -1.95
N GLU A 24 -9.25 -7.81 -2.21
CA GLU A 24 -9.53 -8.83 -3.22
C GLU A 24 -10.87 -9.53 -2.93
N LYS A 25 -11.09 -9.97 -1.67
CA LYS A 25 -12.36 -10.57 -1.25
C LYS A 25 -13.55 -9.63 -1.37
N SER A 26 -13.33 -8.32 -1.29
CA SER A 26 -14.36 -7.29 -1.47
C SER A 26 -14.65 -6.99 -2.95
N GLY A 27 -13.88 -7.58 -3.87
CA GLY A 27 -14.04 -7.47 -5.32
C GLY A 27 -13.29 -6.31 -5.96
N PHE A 28 -12.24 -5.79 -5.31
CA PHE A 28 -11.31 -4.86 -5.96
C PHE A 28 -10.45 -5.65 -6.95
N ASN A 29 -10.27 -5.09 -8.16
CA ASN A 29 -9.56 -5.75 -9.26
C ASN A 29 -8.26 -5.03 -9.66
N GLN A 30 -8.02 -3.83 -9.16
CA GLN A 30 -6.81 -3.04 -9.42
C GLN A 30 -6.10 -2.74 -8.09
N LEU A 31 -5.32 -3.71 -7.62
CA LEU A 31 -4.58 -3.63 -6.37
C LEU A 31 -3.09 -3.76 -6.64
N ASP A 32 -2.34 -2.73 -6.25
CA ASP A 32 -0.88 -2.72 -6.30
C ASP A 32 -0.32 -2.67 -4.89
N HIS A 33 0.90 -3.19 -4.71
CA HIS A 33 1.65 -3.07 -3.46
C HIS A 33 2.91 -2.24 -3.69
N LEU A 34 3.11 -1.24 -2.84
CA LEU A 34 4.35 -0.47 -2.83
C LEU A 34 5.52 -1.36 -2.41
N SER A 35 6.41 -1.67 -3.34
CA SER A 35 7.63 -2.43 -3.07
C SER A 35 8.44 -1.77 -1.96
N GLY A 36 8.85 -2.58 -0.98
CA GLY A 36 9.66 -2.10 0.14
C GLY A 36 8.92 -1.32 1.22
N ASP A 37 7.63 -1.05 1.01
CA ASP A 37 6.78 -0.32 1.94
C ASP A 37 7.40 1.03 2.39
N PHE A 38 6.93 1.55 3.51
CA PHE A 38 7.46 2.80 4.05
C PHE A 38 8.94 2.74 4.42
N ASN A 39 9.45 1.57 4.83
CA ASN A 39 10.86 1.44 5.23
C ASN A 39 11.81 1.72 4.06
N GLU A 40 11.57 1.12 2.89
CA GLU A 40 12.39 1.37 1.71
C GLU A 40 12.13 2.77 1.14
N TRP A 41 10.88 3.23 1.15
CA TRP A 41 10.54 4.61 0.77
C TRP A 41 11.33 5.64 1.57
N SER A 42 11.38 5.46 2.90
CA SER A 42 12.14 6.32 3.80
C SER A 42 13.64 6.13 3.66
N SER A 43 14.13 4.92 3.34
CA SER A 43 15.56 4.65 3.15
C SER A 43 16.10 5.26 1.86
N ASN A 44 15.22 5.43 0.86
CA ASN A 44 15.54 6.09 -0.41
C ASN A 44 15.36 7.62 -0.34
N ASP A 45 15.19 8.20 0.86
CA ASP A 45 14.98 9.64 1.08
C ASP A 45 13.84 10.25 0.23
N LEU A 46 12.83 9.43 -0.09
CA LEU A 46 11.68 9.90 -0.86
C LEU A 46 10.80 10.85 -0.04
N PRO A 47 10.05 11.77 -0.68
CA PRO A 47 9.27 12.78 0.04
C PRO A 47 8.25 12.19 1.01
N ILE A 48 8.25 12.67 2.25
CA ILE A 48 7.28 12.31 3.29
C ILE A 48 6.68 13.59 3.87
N ILE A 49 5.36 13.75 3.73
CA ILE A 49 4.63 14.87 4.30
C ILE A 49 4.15 14.45 5.69
N LYS A 50 4.67 15.08 6.74
CA LYS A 50 4.13 14.94 8.10
C LYS A 50 3.07 16.02 8.29
N VAL A 51 1.81 15.64 8.15
CA VAL A 51 0.70 16.50 8.55
C VAL A 51 0.70 16.53 10.08
N LYS A 52 0.76 17.74 10.64
CA LYS A 52 0.82 17.99 12.08
C LYS A 52 -0.57 17.96 12.69
#